data_AF-A0A543HTS4-F1
#
_entry.id   AF-A0A543HTS4-F1
#
_cell.length_a   1.000
_cell.length_b   1.000
_cell.length_c   1.000
_cell.angle_alpha   90.00
_cell.angle_beta   90.00
_cell.angle_gamma   90.00
#
_symmetry.space_group_name_H-M   'P 1'
#
loop_
_entity.id
_entity.type
_entity.pdbx_description
1 polymer ?
#
loop_
_entity_poly.entity_id
_entity_poly.type
_entity_poly.pdbx_seq_one_letter_code
_entity_poly.pdbx_strand_id
1 'polypeptide(L)'
;MANIWQFFTNTSPEQEDSALVEAQAFSLTKVIGLLAPVVAAAGTWAASQLKSVTFTSGEVTAIIIAVLAVWAITSVADVLARSMATSAEKQANGRLHMITFDEPVDATAIRDGADEAVEVVAVSDAKPAEYLVLHANNTVTWESAPSVHL
;
A
#
# COMPACT_ATOMS: atom_id res chain seq x y z
N MET A 1 -2.05 19.46 21.55
CA MET A 1 -3.29 18.73 21.22
C MET A 1 -3.10 18.14 19.84
N ALA A 2 -3.09 16.81 19.70
CA ALA A 2 -2.95 16.18 18.39
C ALA A 2 -4.17 16.54 17.53
N ASN A 3 -3.94 17.06 16.32
CA ASN A 3 -5.02 17.36 15.39
C ASN A 3 -5.68 16.03 15.01
N ILE A 4 -7.01 15.95 15.08
CA ILE A 4 -7.78 14.75 14.71
C ILE A 4 -7.40 14.26 13.31
N TRP A 5 -7.07 15.19 12.40
CA TRP A 5 -6.56 14.89 11.07
C TRP A 5 -5.23 14.15 11.08
N GLN A 6 -4.27 14.56 11.93
CA GLN A 6 -2.98 13.88 12.08
C GLN A 6 -3.13 12.43 12.58
N PHE A 7 -4.14 12.17 13.41
CA PHE A 7 -4.48 10.81 13.83
C PHE A 7 -4.98 9.95 12.65
N PHE A 8 -5.78 10.52 11.73
CA PHE A 8 -6.29 9.83 10.54
C PHE A 8 -5.22 9.61 9.48
N THR A 9 -4.33 10.58 9.30
CA THR A 9 -3.30 10.56 8.25
C THR A 9 -2.00 9.91 8.70
N ASN A 10 -1.91 9.53 9.99
CA ASN A 10 -0.72 8.95 10.61
C ASN A 10 0.54 9.80 10.42
N THR A 11 0.38 11.13 10.41
CA THR A 11 1.47 12.10 10.27
C THR A 11 1.83 12.62 11.66
N SER A 12 2.89 12.09 12.28
CA SER A 12 3.51 12.72 13.45
C SER A 12 4.64 13.66 13.00
N PRO A 13 4.89 14.77 13.71
CA PRO A 13 6.02 15.66 13.40
C PRO A 13 7.40 15.02 13.60
N GLU A 14 7.48 13.82 14.19
CA GLU A 14 8.73 13.04 14.32
C GLU A 14 8.97 12.09 13.11
N GLN A 15 8.04 12.05 12.13
CA GLN A 15 8.14 11.23 10.91
C GLN A 15 8.54 12.03 9.66
N GLU A 16 8.96 13.30 9.79
CA GLU A 16 9.34 14.12 8.63
C GLU A 16 10.58 13.58 7.89
N ASP A 17 11.47 12.85 8.55
CA ASP A 17 12.68 12.30 7.91
C ASP A 17 12.50 10.92 7.24
N SER A 18 11.28 10.37 7.21
CA SER A 18 11.01 9.07 6.55
C SER A 18 9.71 9.04 5.73
N ALA A 19 9.08 10.19 5.50
CA ALA A 19 7.89 10.30 4.66
C ALA A 19 8.26 10.31 3.16
N LEU A 20 8.81 9.20 2.66
CA LEU A 20 9.11 9.00 1.23
C LEU A 20 7.87 8.63 0.39
N VAL A 21 6.67 8.55 0.99
CA VAL A 21 5.40 8.47 0.26
C VAL A 21 4.34 9.34 0.93
N GLU A 22 3.94 10.42 0.27
CA GLU A 22 2.68 11.15 0.54
C GLU A 22 1.45 10.35 0.05
N ALA A 23 1.45 9.03 0.17
CA ALA A 23 0.21 8.28 0.17
C ALA A 23 -0.27 8.33 1.62
N GLN A 24 -1.18 9.27 1.92
CA GLN A 24 -1.99 9.18 3.13
C GLN A 24 -2.66 7.80 3.14
N ALA A 25 -2.02 6.83 3.77
CA ALA A 25 -2.59 5.53 4.03
C ALA A 25 -3.67 5.78 5.08
N PHE A 26 -4.86 6.18 4.62
CA PHE A 26 -6.07 6.24 5.44
C PHE A 26 -6.20 4.87 6.08
N SER A 27 -5.90 4.78 7.38
CA SER A 27 -5.98 3.51 8.09
C SER A 27 -7.45 3.13 8.19
N LEU A 28 -7.88 2.22 7.33
CA LEU A 28 -9.24 1.69 7.29
C LEU A 28 -9.66 1.19 8.68
N THR A 29 -8.73 0.60 9.43
CA THR A 29 -8.90 0.12 10.80
C THR A 29 -9.23 1.24 11.79
N LYS A 30 -8.63 2.43 11.63
CA LYS A 30 -8.98 3.62 12.45
C LYS A 30 -10.37 4.14 12.09
N VAL A 31 -10.74 4.13 10.81
CA VAL A 31 -12.09 4.54 10.35
C VAL A 31 -13.16 3.58 10.88
N ILE A 32 -12.92 2.27 10.78
CA ILE A 32 -13.81 1.24 11.32
C ILE A 32 -13.92 1.37 12.84
N GLY A 33 -12.79 1.56 13.54
CA GLY A 33 -12.78 1.74 15.00
C GLY A 33 -13.58 2.95 15.47
N LEU A 34 -13.53 4.07 14.72
CA LEU A 34 -14.33 5.26 15.03
C LEU A 34 -15.82 5.06 14.74
N LEU A 35 -16.16 4.39 13.63
CA LEU A 35 -17.56 4.22 13.22
C LEU A 35 -18.26 3.09 13.97
N ALA A 36 -17.53 2.13 14.52
CA ALA A 36 -18.10 0.98 15.21
C ALA A 36 -19.07 1.35 16.36
N PRO A 37 -18.77 2.32 17.26
CA PRO A 37 -19.72 2.78 18.27
C PRO A 37 -21.02 3.38 17.68
N VAL A 38 -20.92 4.10 16.56
CA VAL A 38 -22.08 4.72 15.89
C VAL A 38 -22.96 3.64 15.25
N VAL A 39 -22.34 2.68 14.56
CA VAL A 39 -23.04 1.54 13.94
C VAL A 39 -23.68 0.66 15.03
N ALA A 40 -22.98 0.42 16.14
CA ALA A 40 -23.52 -0.33 17.27
C ALA A 40 -24.74 0.38 17.87
N ALA A 41 -24.66 1.69 18.13
CA ALA A 41 -25.78 2.46 18.66
C ALA A 41 -26.98 2.47 17.70
N ALA A 42 -26.75 2.63 16.39
CA ALA A 42 -27.80 2.56 15.37
C ALA A 42 -28.44 1.17 15.29
N GLY A 43 -27.63 0.11 15.37
CA GLY A 43 -28.09 -1.27 15.40
C GLY A 43 -28.93 -1.58 16.65
N THR A 44 -28.49 -1.14 17.83
CA THR A 44 -29.25 -1.27 19.09
C THR A 44 -30.56 -0.51 19.02
N TRP A 45 -30.56 0.71 18.48
CA TRP A 45 -31.79 1.48 18.28
C TRP A 45 -32.75 0.78 17.31
N ALA A 46 -32.26 0.31 16.16
CA ALA A 46 -33.08 -0.44 15.20
C ALA A 46 -33.65 -1.73 15.81
N ALA A 47 -32.84 -2.48 16.55
CA ALA A 47 -33.28 -3.67 17.27
C ALA A 47 -34.35 -3.36 18.32
N SER A 48 -34.27 -2.21 18.99
CA SER A 48 -35.28 -1.78 19.97
C SER A 48 -36.64 -1.45 19.36
N GLN A 49 -36.69 -1.10 18.07
CA GLN A 49 -37.94 -0.85 17.35
C GLN A 49 -38.62 -2.17 16.89
N LEU A 50 -37.85 -3.26 16.82
CA LEU A 50 -38.36 -4.59 16.51
C LEU A 50 -39.02 -5.20 17.76
N LYS A 51 -40.19 -4.69 18.14
CA LYS A 51 -40.99 -5.31 19.21
C LYS A 51 -41.40 -6.72 18.78
N SER A 52 -40.94 -7.71 19.54
CA SER A 52 -41.30 -9.14 19.47
C SER A 52 -41.12 -9.82 18.11
N VAL A 53 -39.94 -9.69 17.49
CA VAL A 53 -39.57 -10.55 16.36
C VAL A 53 -38.96 -11.84 16.92
N THR A 54 -39.69 -12.95 16.83
CA THR A 54 -39.13 -14.29 17.01
C THR A 54 -38.44 -14.69 15.73
N PHE A 55 -37.10 -14.69 15.75
CA PHE A 55 -36.31 -15.19 14.63
C PHE A 55 -36.47 -16.71 14.51
N THR A 56 -36.71 -17.16 13.29
CA THR A 56 -36.63 -18.56 12.90
C THR A 56 -35.17 -19.01 12.85
N SER A 57 -34.93 -20.32 12.93
CA SER A 57 -33.59 -20.91 12.84
C SER A 57 -32.86 -20.51 11.54
N GLY A 58 -33.61 -20.34 10.45
CA GLY A 58 -33.07 -19.90 9.15
C GLY A 58 -32.58 -18.45 9.19
N GLU A 59 -33.33 -17.55 9.83
CA GLU A 59 -32.96 -16.14 9.96
C GLU A 59 -31.74 -15.96 10.88
N VAL A 60 -31.67 -16.71 11.98
CA VAL A 60 -30.48 -16.72 12.84
C VAL A 60 -29.25 -17.20 12.07
N THR A 61 -29.40 -18.25 11.26
CA THR A 61 -28.31 -18.76 10.41
C THR A 61 -27.86 -17.71 9.38
N ALA A 62 -28.81 -17.02 8.75
CA ALA A 62 -28.52 -15.95 7.80
C ALA A 62 -27.77 -14.77 8.46
N ILE A 63 -28.14 -14.39 9.68
CA ILE A 63 -27.44 -13.36 10.47
C ILE A 63 -26.01 -13.80 10.75
N ILE A 64 -25.79 -15.05 11.18
CA ILE A 64 -24.44 -15.57 11.46
C ILE A 64 -23.58 -15.54 10.19
N ILE A 65 -24.11 -16.00 9.05
CA ILE A 65 -23.38 -15.97 7.77
C ILE A 65 -23.05 -14.54 7.37
N ALA A 66 -23.99 -13.60 7.52
CA ALA A 66 -23.76 -12.20 7.23
C ALA A 66 -22.65 -11.59 8.09
N VAL A 67 -22.63 -11.88 9.40
CA VAL A 67 -21.56 -11.43 10.31
C VAL A 67 -20.21 -12.00 9.89
N LEU A 68 -20.13 -13.30 9.58
CA LEU A 68 -18.90 -13.94 9.12
C LEU A 68 -18.42 -13.36 7.78
N ALA A 69 -19.33 -13.06 6.86
CA ALA A 69 -18.98 -12.44 5.58
C ALA A 69 -18.40 -11.03 5.77
N VAL A 70 -18.98 -10.21 6.64
CA VAL A 70 -18.44 -8.88 6.97
C VAL A 70 -17.06 -9.02 7.60
N TRP A 71 -16.87 -9.94 8.54
CA TRP A 71 -15.56 -10.20 9.14
C TRP A 71 -14.51 -10.61 8.09
N ALA A 72 -14.87 -11.50 7.18
CA ALA A 72 -13.99 -11.92 6.09
C ALA A 72 -13.61 -10.76 5.16
N ILE A 73 -14.56 -9.89 4.81
CA ILE A 73 -14.27 -8.70 4.00
C ILE A 73 -13.33 -7.76 4.74
N THR A 74 -13.56 -7.51 6.03
CA THR A 74 -12.71 -6.62 6.81
C THR A 74 -11.29 -7.14 7.00
N SER A 75 -11.11 -8.46 7.16
CA SER A 75 -9.77 -9.06 7.27
C SER A 75 -8.99 -8.99 5.96
N VAL A 76 -9.66 -9.24 4.82
CA VAL A 76 -9.06 -9.08 3.49
C VAL A 76 -8.68 -7.61 3.26
N ALA A 77 -9.54 -6.67 3.64
CA ALA A 77 -9.25 -5.25 3.51
C ALA A 77 -8.04 -4.80 4.35
N ASP A 78 -7.85 -5.34 5.57
CA ASP A 78 -6.65 -5.06 6.39
C ASP A 78 -5.37 -5.59 5.73
N VAL A 79 -5.41 -6.82 5.19
CA VAL A 79 -4.27 -7.42 4.48
C VAL A 79 -3.93 -6.64 3.22
N LEU A 80 -4.94 -6.22 2.44
CA LEU A 80 -4.73 -5.38 1.26
C LEU A 80 -4.20 -3.98 1.62
N ALA A 81 -4.68 -3.37 2.70
CA ALA A 81 -4.17 -2.09 3.16
C ALA A 81 -2.70 -2.18 3.57
N ARG A 82 -2.32 -3.25 4.29
CA ARG A 82 -0.91 -3.51 4.65
C ARG A 82 -0.05 -3.81 3.43
N SER A 83 -0.53 -4.61 2.48
CA SER A 83 0.23 -4.93 1.27
C SER A 83 0.43 -3.69 0.40
N MET A 84 -0.58 -2.82 0.27
CA MET A 84 -0.44 -1.53 -0.40
C MET A 84 0.53 -0.61 0.31
N ALA A 85 0.50 -0.54 1.65
CA ALA A 85 1.47 0.25 2.41
C ALA A 85 2.91 -0.25 2.22
N THR A 86 3.13 -1.57 2.29
CA THR A 86 4.46 -2.17 2.04
C THR A 86 4.90 -2.02 0.58
N SER A 87 3.99 -2.09 -0.40
CA SER A 87 4.34 -1.86 -1.81
C SER A 87 4.64 -0.40 -2.09
N ALA A 88 3.90 0.53 -1.46
CA ALA A 88 4.19 1.95 -1.52
C ALA A 88 5.55 2.24 -0.89
N GLU A 89 5.86 1.67 0.28
CA GLU A 89 7.18 1.77 0.92
C GLU A 89 8.31 1.20 0.04
N LYS A 90 8.07 0.11 -0.68
CA LYS A 90 9.03 -0.43 -1.67
C LYS A 90 9.19 0.43 -2.92
N GLN A 91 8.15 1.13 -3.36
CA GLN A 91 8.27 2.18 -4.39
C GLN A 91 9.04 3.39 -3.83
N ALA A 92 8.89 3.68 -2.54
CA ALA A 92 9.59 4.69 -1.76
C ALA A 92 11.04 4.35 -1.39
N ASN A 93 11.70 3.43 -2.09
CA ASN A 93 13.12 3.11 -1.89
C ASN A 93 14.04 4.26 -2.37
N GLY A 94 13.80 5.50 -1.90
CA GLY A 94 14.65 6.66 -2.15
C GLY A 94 14.64 7.20 -3.58
N ARG A 95 13.73 6.73 -4.46
CA ARG A 95 13.58 7.21 -5.84
C ARG A 95 12.61 8.38 -5.90
N LEU A 96 12.99 9.51 -5.31
CA LEU A 96 12.15 10.72 -5.27
C LEU A 96 12.13 11.45 -6.61
N HIS A 97 13.24 11.40 -7.33
CA HIS A 97 13.41 12.05 -8.63
C HIS A 97 13.96 11.06 -9.64
N MET A 98 13.37 11.08 -10.84
CA MET A 98 13.82 10.28 -11.98
C MET A 98 14.04 11.19 -13.18
N ILE A 99 15.14 10.97 -13.88
CA ILE A 99 15.43 11.60 -15.17
C ILE A 99 15.36 10.49 -16.22
N THR A 100 14.48 10.66 -17.21
CA THR A 100 14.40 9.79 -18.39
C THR A 100 15.36 10.26 -19.46
N PHE A 101 15.95 9.33 -20.19
CA PHE A 101 16.72 9.66 -21.39
C PHE A 101 15.78 9.71 -22.60
N ASP A 102 15.96 10.70 -23.47
CA ASP A 102 15.17 10.83 -24.71
C ASP A 102 15.44 9.66 -25.67
N GLU A 103 16.67 9.16 -25.67
CA GLU A 103 17.10 7.94 -26.35
C GLU A 103 17.72 7.00 -25.32
N PRO A 104 17.40 5.69 -25.34
CA PRO A 104 18.03 4.73 -24.44
C PRO A 104 19.55 4.73 -24.60
N VAL A 105 20.26 4.68 -23.48
CA VAL A 105 21.74 4.67 -23.45
C VAL A 105 22.21 3.23 -23.41
N ASP A 106 23.01 2.81 -24.39
CA ASP A 106 23.66 1.49 -24.38
C ASP A 106 24.55 1.36 -23.15
N ALA A 107 24.40 0.25 -22.42
CA ALA A 107 25.14 0.00 -21.20
C ALA A 107 25.42 -1.51 -21.02
N THR A 108 26.22 -1.83 -20.01
CA THR A 108 26.55 -3.19 -19.64
C THR A 108 26.20 -3.44 -18.18
N ALA A 109 25.28 -4.37 -17.92
CA ALA A 109 24.94 -4.83 -16.58
C ALA A 109 25.92 -5.90 -16.11
N ILE A 110 26.62 -5.63 -15.00
CA ILE A 110 27.56 -6.56 -14.36
C ILE A 110 26.76 -7.59 -13.55
N ARG A 111 26.98 -8.87 -13.82
CA ARG A 111 26.36 -9.98 -13.07
C ARG A 111 27.44 -10.97 -12.64
N ASP A 112 27.12 -11.82 -11.66
CA ASP A 112 28.00 -12.88 -11.12
C ASP A 112 28.22 -14.05 -12.12
N GLY A 113 28.47 -13.73 -13.39
CA GLY A 113 28.67 -14.68 -14.47
C GLY A 113 29.18 -13.97 -15.71
N ALA A 114 28.26 -13.59 -16.59
CA ALA A 114 28.57 -12.85 -17.81
C ALA A 114 27.88 -11.48 -17.78
N ASP A 115 28.65 -10.48 -18.20
CA ASP A 115 28.15 -9.14 -18.44
C ASP A 115 27.06 -9.17 -19.52
N GLU A 116 25.97 -8.44 -19.29
CA GLU A 116 24.83 -8.37 -20.19
C GLU A 116 24.77 -7.00 -20.85
N ALA A 117 24.67 -6.94 -22.18
CA ALA A 117 24.35 -5.70 -22.89
C ALA A 117 22.89 -5.32 -22.63
N VAL A 118 22.68 -4.09 -22.17
CA VAL A 118 21.37 -3.58 -21.75
C VAL A 118 21.20 -2.13 -22.19
N GLU A 119 19.96 -1.65 -22.20
CA GLU A 119 19.65 -0.25 -22.50
C GLU A 119 19.17 0.47 -21.23
N VAL A 120 19.77 1.60 -20.91
CA VAL A 120 19.37 2.43 -19.76
C VAL A 120 18.38 3.49 -20.25
N VAL A 121 17.17 3.47 -19.70
CA VAL A 121 16.07 4.36 -20.10
C VAL A 121 15.82 5.49 -19.10
N ALA A 122 16.26 5.33 -17.85
CA ALA A 122 16.16 6.37 -16.83
C ALA A 122 17.19 6.18 -15.71
N VAL A 123 17.40 7.22 -14.91
CA VAL A 123 18.19 7.20 -13.67
C VAL A 123 17.38 7.80 -12.53
N SER A 124 17.55 7.24 -11.32
CA SER A 124 16.93 7.75 -10.09
C SER A 124 17.95 8.30 -9.10
N ASP A 125 17.50 9.18 -8.21
CA ASP A 125 18.29 9.79 -7.14
C ASP A 125 18.42 8.94 -5.87
N ALA A 126 18.13 7.63 -5.97
CA ALA A 126 18.34 6.68 -4.89
C ALA A 126 19.79 6.72 -4.36
N LYS A 127 20.02 6.20 -3.16
CA LYS A 127 21.36 6.10 -2.55
C LYS A 127 21.70 4.63 -2.23
N PRO A 128 22.58 3.97 -3.00
CA PRO A 128 23.26 4.47 -4.21
C PRO A 128 22.29 4.71 -5.39
N ALA A 129 22.70 5.52 -6.37
CA ALA A 129 21.87 5.80 -7.55
C ALA A 129 21.50 4.49 -8.26
N GLU A 130 20.33 4.46 -8.90
CA GLU A 130 19.87 3.28 -9.64
C GLU A 130 19.45 3.68 -11.05
N TYR A 131 19.72 2.79 -12.00
CA TYR A 131 19.32 2.92 -13.39
C TYR A 131 18.11 2.03 -13.68
N LEU A 132 17.18 2.55 -14.48
CA LEU A 132 16.10 1.75 -15.06
C LEU A 132 16.64 1.12 -16.35
N VAL A 133 16.74 -0.20 -16.35
CA VAL A 133 17.41 -0.99 -17.36
C VAL A 133 16.39 -1.82 -18.13
N LEU A 134 16.48 -1.79 -19.47
CA LEU A 134 15.77 -2.65 -20.40
C LEU A 134 16.71 -3.78 -20.83
N HIS A 135 16.30 -5.00 -20.54
CA HIS A 135 17.02 -6.22 -20.90
C HIS A 135 16.63 -6.74 -22.29
N ALA A 136 17.47 -7.58 -22.89
CA ALA A 136 17.22 -8.19 -24.20
C ALA A 136 15.93 -9.05 -24.25
N ASN A 137 15.44 -9.51 -23.11
CA ASN A 137 14.17 -10.23 -22.97
C ASN A 137 12.94 -9.31 -22.82
N ASN A 138 13.08 -8.00 -23.06
CA ASN A 138 12.08 -6.96 -22.85
C ASN A 138 11.58 -6.82 -21.40
N THR A 139 12.35 -7.29 -20.42
CA THR A 139 12.07 -7.02 -19.00
C THR A 139 12.72 -5.71 -18.58
N VAL A 140 12.05 -4.99 -17.69
CA VAL A 140 12.49 -3.70 -17.17
C VAL A 140 12.73 -3.83 -15.67
N THR A 141 13.93 -3.51 -15.21
CA THR A 141 14.35 -3.63 -13.81
C THR A 141 15.13 -2.40 -13.36
N TRP A 142 15.14 -2.15 -12.05
CA TRP A 142 16.04 -1.17 -11.44
C TRP A 142 17.33 -1.88 -11.03
N GLU A 143 18.45 -1.41 -11.54
CA GLU A 143 19.79 -1.92 -11.25
C GLU A 143 20.61 -0.84 -10.55
N SER A 144 21.45 -1.24 -9.60
CA SER A 144 22.28 -0.29 -8.86
C SER A 144 23.35 0.31 -9.77
N ALA A 145 23.69 1.59 -9.61
CA ALA A 145 24.72 2.23 -10.43
C ALA A 145 26.08 1.49 -10.46
N PRO A 146 26.56 0.87 -9.36
CA PRO A 146 27.77 0.06 -9.39
C PRO A 146 27.66 -1.23 -10.22
N SER A 147 26.44 -1.71 -10.52
CA SER A 147 26.20 -2.89 -11.34
C SER A 147 25.91 -2.56 -12.80
N VAL A 148 26.05 -1.30 -13.23
CA VAL A 148 25.82 -0.87 -14.62
C VAL A 148 26.96 0.05 -15.08
N HIS A 149 27.63 -0.34 -16.17
CA HIS A 149 28.59 0.49 -16.88
C HIS A 149 27.93 1.13 -18.10
N LEU A 150 27.76 2.45 -18.07
CA LEU A 150 27.42 3.27 -19.24
C LEU A 150 28.64 3.41 -20.16
#